data_AF-A0A1V1WQQ6-F1
#
_entry.id   AF-A0A1V1WQQ6-F1
#
_cell.length_a   1.000
_cell.length_b   1.000
_cell.length_c   1.000
_cell.angle_alpha   90.00
_cell.angle_beta   90.00
_cell.angle_gamma   90.00
#
_symmetry.space_group_name_H-M   'P 1'
#
loop_
_entity.id
_entity.type
_entity.pdbx_description
1 polymer ?
#
loop_
_entity_poly.entity_id
_entity_poly.type
_entity_poly.pdbx_seq_one_letter_code
_entity_poly.pdbx_strand_id
1 'polypeptide(L)'
;MSLNSTDTKEIRKFGLVALIFFGCLCVLGVWLKKPVPTYLGGVLSMLGLGFILAPAPLRPVYSTWLKVAHLIGKVVTTTILLLAYYLVITPSGIIKRFIGGPPLPVKPDKKALSYWVPRSEPVQSKGRFLKRY
;
A
#
# COMPACT_ATOMS: atom_id res chain seq x y z
N MET A 1 17.03 -5.34 4.27
CA MET A 1 16.77 -4.02 3.65
C MET A 1 17.52 -2.99 4.47
N SER A 2 18.72 -2.59 4.03
CA SER A 2 19.68 -1.81 4.83
C SER A 2 19.17 -0.38 5.06
N LEU A 3 19.14 0.03 6.34
CA LEU A 3 18.79 1.36 6.84
C LEU A 3 19.84 2.43 6.44
N ASN A 4 19.92 2.78 5.16
CA ASN A 4 20.60 4.01 4.71
C ASN A 4 19.59 5.17 4.57
N SER A 5 18.59 5.23 5.45
CA SER A 5 17.54 6.26 5.47
C SER A 5 17.98 7.62 6.04
N THR A 6 19.28 7.83 6.21
CA THR A 6 19.88 9.06 6.72
C THR A 6 20.83 9.73 5.73
N ASP A 7 20.72 9.40 4.44
CA ASP A 7 21.43 10.14 3.41
C ASP A 7 20.91 11.59 3.38
N THR A 8 21.86 12.52 3.33
CA THR A 8 21.60 13.97 3.32
C THR A 8 20.78 14.38 2.09
N LYS A 9 20.86 13.59 1.01
CA LYS A 9 20.06 13.78 -0.21
C LYS A 9 18.56 13.54 0.03
N GLU A 10 18.19 12.50 0.77
CA GLU A 10 16.78 12.18 1.06
C GLU A 10 16.12 13.22 1.97
N ILE A 11 16.87 13.73 2.96
CA ILE A 11 16.43 14.82 3.83
C ILE A 11 16.17 16.11 3.02
N ARG A 12 17.05 16.43 2.06
CA ARG A 12 16.87 17.59 1.17
C ARG A 12 15.66 17.44 0.24
N LYS A 13 15.43 16.24 -0.32
CA LYS A 13 14.23 15.96 -1.12
C LYS A 13 12.96 16.14 -0.29
N PHE A 14 12.94 15.63 0.94
CA PHE A 14 11.82 15.81 1.85
C PHE A 14 11.56 17.29 2.15
N GLY A 15 12.62 18.06 2.47
CA GLY A 15 12.53 19.51 2.67
C GLY A 15 12.00 20.25 1.44
N LEU A 16 12.41 19.85 0.24
CA LEU A 16 11.94 20.43 -1.02
C LEU A 16 10.47 20.11 -1.29
N VAL A 17 10.02 18.87 -1.05
CA VAL A 17 8.60 18.49 -1.16
C VAL A 17 7.76 19.26 -0.13
N ALA A 18 8.23 19.37 1.11
CA ALA A 18 7.56 20.14 2.16
C ALA A 18 7.47 21.62 1.78
N LEU A 19 8.55 22.22 1.29
CA LEU A 19 8.58 23.62 0.86
C LEU A 19 7.59 23.87 -0.29
N ILE A 20 7.59 23.02 -1.31
CA ILE A 20 6.66 23.17 -2.45
C ILE A 20 5.21 23.00 -1.98
N PHE A 21 4.94 21.97 -1.18
CA PHE A 21 3.59 21.67 -0.71
C PHE A 21 3.04 22.77 0.22
N PHE A 22 3.79 23.13 1.27
CA PHE A 22 3.38 24.18 2.22
C PHE A 22 3.47 25.59 1.62
N GLY A 23 4.42 25.82 0.71
CA GLY A 23 4.49 27.05 -0.07
C GLY A 23 3.28 27.24 -0.98
N CYS A 24 2.83 26.19 -1.67
CA CYS A 24 1.60 26.20 -2.45
C CYS A 24 0.37 26.47 -1.57
N LEU A 25 0.28 25.81 -0.40
CA LEU A 25 -0.77 26.07 0.59
C LEU A 25 -0.78 27.53 1.08
N CYS A 26 0.40 28.11 1.29
CA CYS A 26 0.55 29.51 1.70
C CYS A 26 0.01 30.45 0.62
N VAL A 27 0.41 30.25 -0.65
CA VAL A 27 -0.05 31.04 -1.79
C VAL A 27 -1.58 30.92 -1.96
N LEU A 28 -2.12 29.71 -1.86
CA LEU A 28 -3.57 29.47 -1.86
C LEU A 28 -4.27 30.16 -0.68
N GLY A 29 -3.67 30.14 0.51
CA GLY A 29 -4.18 30.82 1.70
C GLY A 29 -4.31 32.33 1.52
N VAL A 30 -3.29 32.94 0.91
CA VAL A 30 -3.28 34.37 0.55
C VAL A 30 -4.37 34.67 -0.48
N TRP A 31 -4.49 33.83 -1.51
CA TRP A 31 -5.54 33.96 -2.54
C TRP A 31 -6.96 33.85 -1.97
N LEU A 32 -7.18 32.96 -1.01
CA LEU A 32 -8.49 32.76 -0.37
C LEU A 32 -8.75 33.74 0.80
N LYS A 33 -7.82 34.68 1.09
CA LYS A 33 -7.85 35.60 2.24
C LYS A 33 -8.14 34.92 3.58
N LYS A 34 -7.74 33.65 3.72
CA LYS A 34 -7.88 32.93 4.99
C LYS A 34 -6.58 33.13 5.78
N PRO A 35 -6.65 33.68 7.02
CA PRO A 35 -5.44 33.96 7.79
C PRO A 35 -4.75 32.67 8.23
N VAL A 36 -5.52 31.64 8.58
CA VAL A 36 -4.99 30.37 9.12
C VAL A 36 -4.06 29.64 8.15
N PRO A 37 -4.42 29.37 6.87
CA PRO A 37 -3.52 28.68 5.93
C PRO A 37 -2.31 29.53 5.52
N THR A 38 -2.42 30.86 5.59
CA THR A 38 -1.36 31.80 5.22
C THR A 38 -0.21 31.76 6.24
N TYR A 39 -0.53 31.98 7.52
CA TYR A 39 0.50 31.96 8.58
C TYR A 39 1.08 30.55 8.76
N LEU A 40 0.22 29.52 8.77
CA LEU A 40 0.65 28.14 8.99
C LEU A 40 1.49 27.62 7.80
N GLY A 41 1.08 27.91 6.57
CA GLY A 41 1.82 27.55 5.35
C GLY A 41 3.16 28.28 5.25
N GLY A 42 3.21 29.56 5.62
CA GLY A 42 4.45 30.35 5.64
C GLY A 42 5.48 29.81 6.64
N VAL A 43 5.04 29.53 7.88
CA VAL A 43 5.91 28.97 8.93
C VAL A 43 6.44 27.59 8.54
N LEU A 44 5.59 26.71 8.01
CA LEU A 44 6.02 25.38 7.56
C LEU A 44 6.90 25.41 6.30
N SER A 45 6.70 26.39 5.42
CA SER A 45 7.59 26.61 4.26
C SER A 45 8.98 27.05 4.70
N MET A 46 9.07 27.96 5.67
CA MET A 46 10.36 28.33 6.29
C MET A 46 11.02 27.14 6.99
N LEU A 47 10.24 26.30 7.66
CA LEU A 47 10.76 25.07 8.26
C LEU A 47 11.32 24.12 7.18
N GLY A 48 10.63 23.99 6.04
CA GLY A 48 11.10 23.24 4.86
C GLY A 48 12.42 23.77 4.29
N LEU A 49 12.59 25.10 4.24
CA LEU A 49 13.87 25.77 3.91
C LEU A 49 14.96 25.41 4.93
N GLY A 50 14.64 25.36 6.22
CA GLY A 50 15.55 24.92 7.28
C GLY A 50 16.07 23.49 7.08
N PHE A 51 15.21 22.57 6.64
CA PHE A 51 15.61 21.20 6.28
C PHE A 51 16.57 21.15 5.08
N ILE A 52 16.53 22.13 4.18
CA ILE A 52 17.43 22.22 3.01
C ILE A 52 18.80 22.80 3.41
N LEU A 53 18.81 23.89 4.19
CA LEU A 53 20.04 24.60 4.57
C LEU A 53 20.85 23.88 5.67
N ALA A 54 20.20 23.26 6.65
CA ALA A 54 20.86 22.67 7.81
C ALA A 54 20.37 21.23 8.10
N PRO A 55 20.74 20.24 7.27
CA PRO A 55 20.28 18.86 7.44
C PRO A 55 20.87 18.13 8.65
N ALA A 56 22.00 18.59 9.21
CA ALA A 56 22.72 17.88 10.28
C ALA A 56 21.94 17.78 11.62
N PRO A 57 21.41 18.86 12.22
CA PRO A 57 20.63 18.78 13.46
C PRO A 57 19.22 18.19 13.28
N LEU A 58 18.68 18.20 12.06
CA LEU A 58 17.31 17.79 11.75
C LEU A 58 17.16 16.31 11.38
N ARG A 59 18.29 15.58 11.24
CA ARG A 59 18.34 14.12 11.03
C ARG A 59 17.50 13.28 12.01
N PRO A 60 17.61 13.45 13.35
CA PRO A 60 16.85 12.62 14.29
C PRO A 60 15.34 12.87 14.22
N VAL A 61 14.94 14.12 13.94
CA VAL A 61 13.53 14.51 13.77
C VAL A 61 12.95 13.84 12.53
N TYR A 62 13.65 13.92 11.39
CA TYR A 62 13.25 13.26 10.14
C TYR A 62 13.12 11.74 10.31
N SER A 63 14.09 11.10 10.98
CA SER A 63 14.04 9.65 11.22
C SER A 63 12.85 9.24 12.09
N THR A 64 12.56 10.02 13.14
CA THR A 64 11.42 9.75 14.02
C THR A 64 10.10 9.95 13.29
N TRP A 65 9.99 11.02 12.51
CA TRP A 65 8.83 11.29 11.66
C TRP A 65 8.57 10.16 10.67
N LEU A 66 9.60 9.66 9.99
CA LEU A 66 9.48 8.53 9.08
C LEU A 66 9.03 7.25 9.78
N LYS A 67 9.52 6.96 10.99
CA LYS A 67 9.06 5.79 11.76
C LYS A 67 7.56 5.88 12.05
N VAL A 68 7.08 7.06 12.44
CA VAL A 68 5.65 7.30 12.68
C VAL A 68 4.86 7.14 11.39
N ALA A 69 5.31 7.75 10.29
CA ALA A 69 4.67 7.62 8.98
C ALA A 69 4.60 6.16 8.52
N HIS A 70 5.66 5.38 8.72
CA HIS A 70 5.66 3.94 8.41
C HIS A 70 4.70 3.15 9.28
N LEU A 71 4.58 3.47 10.57
CA LEU A 71 3.64 2.81 11.48
C LEU A 71 2.19 3.08 11.04
N ILE A 72 1.88 4.34 10.74
CA ILE A 72 0.58 4.73 10.19
C ILE A 72 0.32 4.02 8.86
N GLY A 73 1.30 4.03 7.95
CA GLY A 73 1.20 3.36 6.66
C GLY A 73 0.90 1.87 6.81
N LYS A 74 1.58 1.18 7.73
CA LYS A 74 1.33 -0.23 8.05
C LYS A 74 -0.10 -0.45 8.53
N VAL A 75 -0.59 0.40 9.44
CA VAL A 75 -1.97 0.32 9.93
C VAL A 75 -2.95 0.53 8.78
N VAL A 76 -2.78 1.58 7.97
CA VAL A 76 -3.66 1.88 6.83
C VAL A 76 -3.69 0.72 5.83
N THR A 77 -2.53 0.22 5.40
CA THR A 77 -2.46 -0.92 4.47
C THR A 77 -3.12 -2.16 5.04
N THR A 78 -2.88 -2.46 6.33
CA THR A 78 -3.50 -3.62 7.00
C THR A 78 -5.01 -3.45 7.07
N THR A 79 -5.50 -2.25 7.44
CA THR A 79 -6.93 -1.94 7.53
C THR A 79 -7.61 -2.02 6.17
N ILE A 80 -7.02 -1.47 5.11
CA ILE A 80 -7.57 -1.54 3.75
C ILE A 80 -7.62 -3.01 3.28
N LEU A 81 -6.56 -3.78 3.51
CA LEU A 81 -6.52 -5.19 3.14
C LEU A 81 -7.58 -6.00 3.91
N LEU A 82 -7.73 -5.73 5.20
CA LEU A 82 -8.75 -6.34 6.05
C LEU A 82 -10.15 -6.01 5.55
N LEU A 83 -10.44 -4.74 5.28
CA LEU A 83 -11.71 -4.29 4.70
C LEU A 83 -11.98 -4.97 3.36
N ALA A 84 -11.01 -4.98 2.44
CA ALA A 84 -11.16 -5.63 1.14
C ALA A 84 -11.46 -7.14 1.30
N TYR A 85 -10.76 -7.82 2.22
CA TYR A 85 -10.98 -9.23 2.47
C TYR A 85 -12.38 -9.49 3.05
N TYR A 86 -12.82 -8.74 4.04
CA TYR A 86 -14.10 -8.99 4.72
C TYR A 86 -15.32 -8.43 3.98
N LEU A 87 -15.16 -7.35 3.20
CA LEU A 87 -16.27 -6.73 2.47
C LEU A 87 -16.40 -7.20 1.03
N VAL A 88 -15.34 -7.75 0.42
CA VAL A 88 -15.37 -8.17 -0.99
C VAL A 88 -15.11 -9.67 -1.12
N ILE A 89 -13.98 -10.15 -0.60
CA ILE A 89 -13.56 -11.55 -0.80
C ILE A 89 -14.44 -12.52 -0.01
N THR A 90 -14.69 -12.24 1.26
CA THR A 90 -15.50 -13.09 2.13
C THR A 90 -16.96 -13.21 1.64
N PRO A 91 -17.68 -12.10 1.36
CA PRO A 91 -19.05 -12.20 0.88
C PRO A 91 -19.14 -12.81 -0.51
N SER A 92 -18.17 -12.57 -1.40
CA SER A 92 -18.16 -13.27 -2.71
C SER A 92 -18.03 -14.79 -2.55
N GLY A 93 -17.24 -15.28 -1.60
CA GLY A 93 -17.16 -16.69 -1.25
C GLY A 93 -18.47 -17.25 -0.65
N ILE A 94 -19.13 -16.48 0.22
CA ILE A 94 -20.43 -16.83 0.80
C ILE A 94 -21.51 -16.89 -0.28
N ILE A 95 -21.59 -15.89 -1.16
CA ILE A 95 -22.52 -15.85 -2.30
C ILE A 95 -22.30 -17.06 -3.20
N LYS A 96 -21.05 -17.37 -3.54
CA LYS A 96 -20.71 -18.57 -4.33
C LYS A 96 -21.17 -19.86 -3.65
N ARG A 97 -21.03 -19.95 -2.33
CA ARG A 97 -21.50 -21.11 -1.56
C ARG A 97 -23.01 -21.29 -1.61
N PHE A 98 -23.78 -20.19 -1.64
CA PHE A 98 -25.24 -20.24 -1.75
C PHE A 98 -25.73 -20.50 -3.19
N ILE A 99 -25.09 -19.92 -4.21
CA ILE A 99 -25.59 -19.98 -5.60
C ILE A 99 -25.00 -21.16 -6.39
N GLY A 100 -23.72 -21.49 -6.20
CA GLY A 100 -22.98 -22.38 -7.10
C GLY A 100 -22.45 -23.66 -6.47
N GLY A 101 -22.72 -23.89 -5.18
CA GLY A 101 -22.19 -25.04 -4.45
C GLY A 101 -20.65 -25.03 -4.30
N PRO A 102 -20.07 -26.03 -3.61
CA PRO A 102 -18.62 -26.12 -3.48
C PRO A 102 -17.98 -26.46 -4.83
N PRO A 103 -16.89 -25.77 -5.24
CA PRO A 103 -16.25 -25.97 -6.55
C PRO A 103 -15.63 -27.37 -6.71
N LEU A 104 -15.43 -28.09 -5.60
CA LEU A 104 -14.97 -29.46 -5.55
C LEU A 104 -15.89 -30.25 -4.61
N PRO A 105 -16.19 -31.52 -4.91
CA PRO A 105 -16.88 -32.39 -3.98
C PRO A 105 -15.99 -32.63 -2.76
N VAL A 106 -16.25 -31.89 -1.68
CA VAL A 106 -15.47 -31.97 -0.42
C VAL A 106 -15.94 -33.13 0.47
N LYS A 107 -17.12 -33.69 0.19
CA LYS A 107 -17.68 -34.81 0.94
C LYS A 107 -17.35 -36.11 0.21
N PRO A 108 -16.75 -37.10 0.90
CA PRO A 108 -16.55 -38.42 0.33
C PRO A 108 -17.91 -39.09 0.08
N ASP A 109 -18.14 -39.51 -1.15
CA ASP A 109 -19.30 -40.29 -1.54
C ASP A 109 -19.05 -41.77 -1.23
N LYS A 110 -19.79 -42.31 -0.25
CA LYS A 110 -19.68 -43.72 0.15
C LYS A 110 -20.23 -44.69 -0.89
N LYS A 111 -20.98 -44.21 -1.88
CA LYS A 111 -21.56 -45.03 -2.96
C LYS A 111 -20.72 -45.02 -4.24
N ALA A 112 -19.69 -44.18 -4.31
CA ALA A 112 -18.81 -44.12 -5.48
C ALA A 112 -17.87 -45.32 -5.51
N LEU A 113 -17.91 -46.09 -6.62
CA LEU A 113 -17.01 -47.21 -6.87
C LEU A 113 -15.55 -46.76 -7.09
N SER A 114 -15.36 -45.53 -7.57
CA SER A 114 -14.06 -44.93 -7.84
C SER A 114 -14.18 -43.41 -7.93
N TYR A 115 -13.22 -42.68 -7.35
CA TYR A 115 -13.12 -41.22 -7.50
C TYR A 115 -12.36 -40.78 -8.76
N TRP A 116 -11.90 -41.75 -9.57
CA TRP A 116 -11.21 -41.45 -10.82
C TRP A 116 -12.19 -40.84 -11.82
N VAL A 117 -11.95 -39.59 -12.20
CA VAL A 117 -12.69 -38.91 -13.25
C VAL A 117 -12.06 -39.29 -14.60
N PRO A 118 -12.78 -40.03 -15.49
CA PRO A 118 -12.25 -40.37 -16.80
C PRO A 118 -12.08 -39.08 -17.61
N ARG A 119 -10.88 -38.89 -18.15
CA ARG A 119 -10.57 -37.76 -19.04
C ARG A 119 -10.85 -38.21 -20.47
N SER A 120 -11.65 -37.44 -21.20
CA SER A 120 -11.86 -37.64 -22.65
C SER A 120 -10.68 -37.15 -23.49
N GLU A 121 -9.80 -36.34 -22.91
CA GLU A 121 -8.63 -35.79 -23.59
C GLU A 121 -7.55 -36.85 -23.78
N PRO A 122 -7.00 -37.01 -25.00
CA PRO A 122 -5.90 -37.91 -25.25
C PRO A 122 -4.65 -37.47 -24.49
N VAL A 123 -3.77 -38.44 -24.20
CA VAL A 123 -2.49 -38.21 -23.50
C VAL A 123 -1.74 -37.06 -24.16
N GLN A 124 -1.53 -35.99 -23.39
CA GLN A 124 -0.86 -34.79 -23.88
C GLN A 124 0.58 -35.11 -24.27
N SER A 125 1.02 -34.63 -25.44
CA SER A 125 2.37 -34.92 -25.94
C SER A 125 3.45 -34.30 -25.04
N LYS A 126 4.58 -35.00 -24.86
CA LYS A 126 5.68 -34.61 -23.95
C LYS A 126 6.22 -33.19 -24.24
N GLY A 127 6.10 -32.69 -25.48
CA GLY A 127 6.52 -31.35 -25.87
C GLY A 127 5.72 -30.20 -25.23
N ARG A 128 4.51 -30.45 -24.69
CA ARG A 128 3.69 -29.42 -24.03
C ARG A 128 4.26 -29.00 -22.67
N PHE A 129 5.02 -29.86 -22.00
CA PHE A 129 5.62 -29.57 -20.71
C PHE A 129 6.81 -28.61 -20.81
N LEU A 130 7.53 -28.65 -21.94
CA LEU A 130 8.77 -27.89 -22.14
C LEU A 130 8.57 -26.37 -22.29
N LYS A 131 7.34 -25.91 -22.56
CA LYS A 131 7.00 -24.48 -22.80
C LYS A 131 6.69 -23.68 -21.53
N ARG A 132 6.80 -24.26 -20.34
CA ARG A 132 6.38 -23.64 -19.07
C ARG A 132 7.53 -23.17 -18.16
N TYR A 133 8.77 -23.23 -18.64
CA TYR A 133 9.93 -22.71 -17.93
C TYR A 133 10.60 -21.63 -18.79
#